data_AF-A0A562YFQ1-F1
#
_entry.id   AF-A0A562YFQ1-F1
#
_cell.length_a   1.000
_cell.length_b   1.000
_cell.length_c   1.000
_cell.angle_alpha   90.00
_cell.angle_beta   90.00
_cell.angle_gamma   90.00
#
_symmetry.space_group_name_H-M   'P 1'
#
loop_
_entity.id
_entity.type
_entity.pdbx_description
1 polymer ?
#
loop_
_entity_poly.entity_id
_entity_poly.type
_entity_poly.pdbx_seq_one_letter_code
_entity_poly.pdbx_strand_id
1 'polypeptide(L)' 'MKTAVFKSYQNGLFTFWFDNGDELAFEEVHPKALYKYNLKADKSFLDKSFKLSYSEIFNDLDDSVIYRIDSLVLL' A
#
# COMPACT_ATOMS: atom_id res chain seq x y z
N MET A 1 -0.73 -4.02 -12.45
CA MET A 1 -1.56 -3.60 -11.28
C MET A 1 -2.40 -4.79 -10.85
N LYS A 2 -2.43 -5.06 -9.54
CA LYS A 2 -3.23 -6.12 -8.92
C LYS A 2 -4.41 -5.52 -8.15
N THR A 3 -5.46 -6.29 -7.91
CA THR A 3 -6.56 -5.85 -7.03
C THR A 3 -6.19 -6.16 -5.59
N ALA A 4 -6.34 -5.20 -4.70
CA ALA A 4 -6.12 -5.41 -3.28
C ALA A 4 -7.06 -4.57 -2.42
N VAL A 5 -7.45 -5.09 -1.25
CA VAL A 5 -8.36 -4.45 -0.31
C VAL A 5 -7.56 -3.77 0.79
N PHE A 6 -7.78 -2.49 1.02
CA PHE A 6 -7.13 -1.77 2.12
C PHE A 6 -7.71 -2.21 3.47
N LYS A 7 -6.86 -2.66 4.39
CA LYS A 7 -7.27 -3.21 5.68
C LYS A 7 -6.94 -2.33 6.86
N SER A 8 -5.76 -1.71 6.87
CA SER A 8 -5.36 -0.86 7.99
C SER A 8 -4.15 0.00 7.68
N TYR A 9 -4.00 1.06 8.46
CA TYR A 9 -2.74 1.77 8.66
C TYR A 9 -2.37 1.67 10.14
N GLN A 10 -1.33 0.90 10.48
CA GLN A 10 -0.90 0.66 11.86
C GLN A 10 0.63 0.60 11.93
N ASN A 11 1.22 1.18 12.98
CA ASN A 11 2.68 1.20 13.19
C ASN A 11 3.48 1.71 11.98
N GLY A 12 2.91 2.61 11.18
CA GLY A 12 3.56 3.15 9.99
C GLY A 12 3.36 2.34 8.71
N LEU A 13 2.72 1.16 8.78
CA LEU A 13 2.53 0.25 7.65
C LEU A 13 1.10 0.31 7.10
N PHE A 14 0.96 0.24 5.77
CA PHE A 14 -0.32 0.06 5.10
C PHE A 14 -0.53 -1.41 4.75
N THR A 15 -1.58 -2.04 5.28
CA THR A 15 -1.86 -3.45 5.02
C THR A 15 -2.92 -3.62 3.95
N PHE A 16 -2.65 -4.49 2.98
CA PHE A 16 -3.57 -4.85 1.91
C PHE A 16 -3.70 -6.36 1.76
N TRP A 17 -4.93 -6.81 1.47
CA TRP A 17 -5.23 -8.20 1.10
C TRP A 17 -5.45 -8.31 -0.39
N PHE A 18 -4.69 -9.16 -1.05
CA PHE A 18 -4.77 -9.43 -2.48
C PHE A 18 -5.80 -10.51 -2.78
N ASP A 19 -6.26 -10.53 -4.03
CA ASP A 19 -7.26 -11.49 -4.52
C ASP A 19 -6.80 -12.95 -4.48
N ASN A 20 -5.48 -13.18 -4.50
CA ASN A 20 -4.87 -14.50 -4.33
C ASN A 20 -4.76 -14.97 -2.87
N GLY A 21 -5.23 -14.16 -1.91
CA GLY A 21 -5.17 -14.47 -0.48
C GLY A 21 -3.89 -13.99 0.22
N ASP A 22 -2.95 -13.38 -0.51
CA ASP A 22 -1.74 -12.82 0.10
C ASP A 22 -2.06 -11.55 0.87
N GLU A 23 -1.37 -11.39 2.01
CA GLU A 23 -1.34 -10.15 2.77
C GLU A 23 0.05 -9.52 2.59
N LEU A 24 0.09 -8.24 2.19
CA LEU A 24 1.33 -7.46 2.19
C LEU A 24 1.14 -6.18 3.01
N ALA A 25 2.18 -5.83 3.75
CA ALA A 25 2.35 -4.56 4.41
C ALA A 25 3.32 -3.70 3.62
N PHE A 26 3.01 -2.41 3.50
CA PHE A 26 3.83 -1.43 2.77
C PHE A 26 4.31 -0.35 3.72
N GLU A 27 5.61 -0.05 3.69
CA GLU A 27 6.26 0.99 4.47
C GLU A 27 5.99 2.37 3.90
N GLU A 28 5.89 2.46 2.57
CA GLU A 28 5.79 3.73 1.87
C GLU A 28 4.68 3.76 0.84
N VAL A 29 4.16 4.97 0.61
CA VAL A 29 3.26 5.28 -0.50
C VAL A 29 3.86 6.45 -1.26
N HIS A 30 4.03 6.30 -2.56
CA HIS A 30 4.50 7.36 -3.42
C HIS A 30 3.62 8.62 -3.24
N PRO A 31 4.18 9.83 -3.07
CA PRO A 31 3.42 11.02 -2.67
C PRO A 31 2.20 11.33 -3.55
N LYS A 32 2.29 11.03 -4.86
CA LYS A 32 1.18 11.20 -5.81
C LYS A 32 -0.01 10.29 -5.53
N ALA A 33 0.23 9.06 -5.04
CA ALA A 33 -0.83 8.13 -4.67
C ALA A 33 -1.46 8.52 -3.32
N LEU A 34 -0.65 9.00 -2.37
CA LEU A 34 -1.11 9.47 -1.06
C LEU A 34 -2.03 10.69 -1.17
N TYR A 35 -1.71 11.64 -2.04
CA TYR A 35 -2.48 12.89 -2.17
C TYR A 35 -3.96 12.66 -2.49
N LYS A 36 -4.28 11.57 -3.20
CA LYS A 36 -5.65 11.28 -3.64
C LYS A 36 -6.48 10.57 -2.58
N TYR A 37 -5.84 9.81 -1.67
CA TYR A 37 -6.51 8.95 -0.70
C TYR A 37 -5.76 9.03 0.64
N ASN A 38 -6.34 9.71 1.63
CA ASN A 38 -5.73 9.87 2.95
C ASN A 38 -5.88 8.61 3.82
N LEU A 39 -5.34 7.48 3.35
CA LEU A 39 -5.48 6.15 3.96
C LEU A 39 -4.98 6.08 5.41
N LYS A 40 -4.12 7.01 5.83
CA LYS A 40 -3.60 7.10 7.20
C LYS A 40 -4.66 7.51 8.22
N ALA A 41 -5.61 8.37 7.82
CA ALA A 41 -6.56 8.99 8.74
C ALA A 41 -8.02 8.75 8.35
N ASP A 42 -8.30 8.62 7.06
CA ASP A 42 -9.66 8.45 6.55
C ASP A 42 -10.08 6.98 6.57
N LYS A 43 -10.84 6.64 7.61
CA LYS A 43 -11.37 5.28 7.83
C LYS A 43 -12.43 4.87 6.80
N SER A 44 -12.94 5.78 5.97
CA SER A 44 -13.93 5.44 4.93
C SER A 44 -13.35 4.55 3.83
N PHE A 45 -12.01 4.49 3.73
CA PHE A 45 -11.30 3.61 2.80
C PHE A 45 -11.06 2.20 3.32
N LEU A 46 -11.35 1.93 4.60
CA LEU A 46 -11.27 0.57 5.14
C LEU A 46 -12.20 -0.36 4.35
N ASP A 47 -11.70 -1.56 4.05
CA ASP A 47 -12.37 -2.57 3.24
C ASP A 47 -12.73 -2.14 1.82
N LYS A 48 -12.15 -1.04 1.32
CA LYS A 48 -12.27 -0.65 -0.10
C LYS A 48 -11.22 -1.33 -0.95
N SER A 49 -11.63 -1.70 -2.15
CA SER A 49 -10.78 -2.34 -3.16
C SER A 49 -10.09 -1.29 -4.03
N PHE A 50 -8.82 -1.52 -4.31
CA PHE A 50 -8.00 -0.67 -5.16
C PHE A 50 -7.31 -1.51 -6.25
N LYS A 51 -7.07 -0.90 -7.40
CA LYS A 51 -5.98 -1.30 -8.30
C LYS A 51 -4.67 -0.72 -7.74
N LEU A 52 -3.76 -1.61 -7.37
CA LEU A 52 -2.50 -1.31 -6.71
C LEU A 52 -1.31 -1.74 -7.59
N SER A 53 -0.28 -0.91 -7.66
CA SER A 53 1.07 -1.32 -8.10
C SER A 53 2.10 -0.90 -7.06
N TYR A 54 3.15 -1.69 -6.91
CA TYR A 54 4.21 -1.48 -5.94
C TYR A 54 5.55 -1.92 -6.49
N SER A 55 6.61 -1.43 -5.86
CA SER A 55 8.00 -1.79 -6.14
C SER A 55 8.72 -2.13 -4.84
N GLU A 56 9.67 -3.05 -4.94
CA GLU A 56 10.68 -3.31 -3.90
C GLU A 56 11.81 -2.29 -4.08
N ILE A 57 12.12 -1.54 -3.03
CA ILE A 57 13.23 -0.59 -3.02
C ILE A 57 14.34 -1.19 -2.17
N PHE A 58 15.45 -1.52 -2.83
CA PHE A 58 16.64 -2.07 -2.20
C PHE A 58 17.50 -0.93 -1.65
N ASN A 59 17.95 -1.07 -0.42
CA ASN A 59 18.93 -0.17 0.18
C ASN A 59 20.32 -0.82 0.11
N ASP A 60 21.19 -0.27 -0.75
CA ASP A 60 22.55 -0.78 -0.97
C ASP A 60 23.45 -0.67 0.28
N LEU A 61 23.04 0.06 1.32
CA LEU A 61 23.84 0.28 2.53
C LEU A 61 23.67 -0.81 3.59
N ASP A 62 22.50 -1.44 3.67
CA ASP A 62 22.14 -2.39 4.74
C ASP A 62 21.42 -3.65 4.23
N ASP A 63 21.44 -3.89 2.92
CA ASP A 63 20.77 -5.01 2.24
C ASP A 63 19.26 -5.14 2.56
N SER A 64 18.64 -4.08 3.08
CA SER A 64 17.21 -4.07 3.38
C SER A 64 16.37 -3.80 2.14
N VAL A 65 15.13 -4.27 2.17
CA VAL A 65 14.13 -4.04 1.13
C VAL A 65 12.91 -3.43 1.79
N ILE A 66 12.40 -2.34 1.23
CA ILE A 66 11.09 -1.77 1.59
C ILE A 66 10.11 -1.91 0.43
N TYR A 67 8.84 -2.08 0.75
CA TYR A 67 7.74 -2.13 -0.19
C TYR A 67 7.08 -0.76 -0.30
N ARG A 68 7.19 -0.15 -1.49
CA ARG A 68 6.53 1.13 -1.78
C ARG A 68 5.35 0.94 -2.72
N ILE A 69 4.19 1.45 -2.32
CA ILE A 69 3.04 1.60 -3.21
C ILE A 69 3.31 2.73 -4.22
N ASP A 70 3.37 2.43 -5.50
CA ASP A 70 3.61 3.42 -6.56
C ASP A 70 2.32 4.09 -7.05
N SER A 71 1.22 3.34 -7.08
CA SER A 71 -0.09 3.83 -7.53
C SER A 71 -1.24 3.09 -6.86
N LEU A 72 -2.29 3.86 -6.57
CA LEU A 72 -3.58 3.39 -6.08
C LEU A 72 -4.69 4.01 -6.92
N VAL A 73 -5.66 3.19 -7.31
CA VAL A 73 -6.90 3.64 -7.96
C VAL A 73 -8.07 2.92 -7.31
N LEU A 74 -8.97 3.68 -6.69
CA LEU A 74 -10.19 3.14 -6.07
C LEU A 74 -11.09 2.48 -7.14
N LEU A 75 -11.63 1.30 -6.83
CA LEU A 75 -12.59 0.56 -7.67
C LEU A 75 -14.05 0.90 -7.37
#